data_AF-A0A2E2HHT4-F1
#
_entry.id   AF-A0A2E2HHT4-F1
#
_cell.length_a   1.000
_cell.length_b   1.000
_cell.length_c   1.000
_cell.angle_alpha   90.00
_cell.angle_beta   90.00
_cell.angle_gamma   90.00
#
_symmetry.space_group_name_H-M   'P 1'
#
loop_
_entity.id
_entity.type
_entity.pdbx_description
1 polymer ?
#
loop_
_entity_poly.entity_id
_entity_poly.type
_entity_poly.pdbx_seq_one_letter_code
_entity_poly.pdbx_strand_id
1 'polypeptide(L)' 'MARDHGEYMGRTIGCRRCGRRRGMIRRHGLRLCRQCFRDVGTEIGFKKMN' A
#
# COMPACT_ATOMS: atom_id res chain seq x y z
N MET A 1 2.20 -2.43 14.39
CA MET A 1 2.94 -2.27 13.11
C MET A 1 2.24 -3.12 12.06
N ALA A 2 1.98 -2.61 10.86
CA ALA A 2 1.23 -3.35 9.84
C ALA A 2 2.05 -4.49 9.23
N ARG A 3 1.39 -5.62 8.96
CA ARG A 3 1.94 -6.80 8.29
C ARG A 3 1.14 -7.04 7.00
N ASP A 4 1.83 -7.29 5.89
CA ASP A 4 1.26 -7.70 4.59
C ASP A 4 1.59 -9.17 4.44
N HIS A 5 0.59 -10.06 4.55
CA HIS A 5 0.81 -11.51 4.45
C HIS A 5 1.95 -12.04 5.34
N GLY A 6 2.10 -11.49 6.56
CA GLY A 6 3.16 -11.88 7.50
C GLY A 6 4.50 -11.13 7.33
N GLU A 7 4.69 -10.38 6.25
CA GLU A 7 5.90 -9.58 6.04
C GLU A 7 5.86 -8.24 6.78
N TYR A 8 7.01 -7.82 7.33
CA TYR A 8 7.15 -6.55 8.03
C TYR A 8 7.16 -5.36 7.06
N MET A 9 6.08 -4.58 7.07
CA MET A 9 5.95 -3.40 6.22
C MET A 9 6.66 -2.21 6.86
N GLY A 10 7.97 -2.07 6.65
CA GLY A 10 8.83 -1.04 7.27
C GLY A 10 9.47 -0.06 6.28
N ARG A 11 10.46 0.72 6.75
CA ARG A 11 11.33 1.53 5.88
C ARG A 11 12.22 0.68 4.97
N THR A 12 12.42 -0.58 5.34
CA THR A 12 13.24 -1.55 4.63
C THR A 12 12.55 -2.07 3.36
N ILE A 13 11.24 -2.31 3.44
CA ILE A 13 10.45 -2.92 2.36
C ILE A 13 9.56 -1.85 1.71
N GLY A 14 9.83 -1.56 0.43
CA GLY A 14 9.10 -0.56 -0.35
C GLY A 14 7.73 -1.03 -0.85
N CYS A 15 7.08 -0.18 -1.65
CA CYS A 15 5.83 -0.50 -2.33
C CYS A 15 5.98 -1.75 -3.21
N ARG A 16 5.00 -2.66 -3.16
CA ARG A 16 5.01 -3.89 -3.97
C ARG A 16 5.02 -3.66 -5.49
N ARG A 17 4.52 -2.50 -5.95
CA ARG A 17 4.47 -2.15 -7.39
C ARG A 17 5.68 -1.34 -7.85
N CYS A 18 6.04 -0.29 -7.12
CA CYS A 18 7.05 0.68 -7.58
C CYS A 18 8.32 0.75 -6.72
N GLY A 19 8.44 -0.06 -5.67
CA GLY A 19 9.61 -0.08 -4.78
C GLY A 19 9.81 1.20 -3.93
N ARG A 20 8.99 2.24 -4.13
CA ARG A 20 9.12 3.50 -3.40
C ARG A 20 8.86 3.30 -1.90
N ARG A 21 9.73 3.85 -1.06
CA ARG A 21 9.64 3.79 0.41
C ARG A 21 8.86 4.94 1.04
N ARG A 22 8.67 6.04 0.30
CA ARG A 22 7.93 7.23 0.76
C ARG A 22 6.43 7.10 0.48
N GLY A 23 5.62 7.57 1.43
CA GLY A 23 4.16 7.61 1.27
C GLY A 23 3.53 6.22 1.17
N MET A 24 4.09 5.24 1.88
CA MET A 24 3.54 3.89 2.03
C MET A 24 2.24 3.95 2.83
N ILE A 25 1.17 3.42 2.25
CA ILE A 25 -0.05 3.07 2.98
C ILE A 25 0.31 1.84 3.81
N ARG A 26 0.01 1.88 5.11
CA ARG A 26 0.24 0.75 6.04
C ARG A 26 -1.08 0.26 6.64
N ARG A 27 -2.20 0.88 6.29
CA ARG A 27 -3.52 0.48 6.76
C ARG A 27 -4.04 -0.70 5.93
N HIS A 28 -4.92 -1.49 6.53
CA HIS A 28 -5.58 -2.62 5.87
C HIS A 28 -4.61 -3.69 5.31
N GLY A 29 -3.38 -3.75 5.83
CA GLY A 29 -2.36 -4.69 5.34
C GLY A 29 -1.85 -4.39 3.93
N LEU A 30 -2.13 -3.21 3.35
CA LEU A 30 -1.81 -2.92 1.95
C LEU A 30 -0.37 -2.45 1.77
N ARG A 31 0.48 -3.17 1.02
CA ARG A 31 1.89 -2.77 0.77
C ARG A 31 2.04 -1.89 -0.46
N LEU A 32 1.32 -0.78 -0.49
CA LEU A 32 1.28 0.12 -1.63
C LEU A 32 1.64 1.56 -1.24
N CYS A 33 2.32 2.28 -2.12
CA CYS A 33 2.47 3.71 -1.97
C CYS A 33 1.19 4.44 -2.40
N ARG A 34 1.00 5.66 -1.91
CA ARG A 34 -0.19 6.49 -2.22
C ARG A 34 -0.43 6.74 -3.71
N GLN A 35 0.61 6.66 -4.55
CA GLN A 35 0.47 6.85 -6.00
C GLN A 35 -0.10 5.59 -6.63
N CYS A 36 0.58 4.45 -6.44
CA CYS A 36 0.10 3.17 -6.93
C CYS A 36 -1.31 2.85 -6.41
N PHE A 37 -1.62 3.20 -5.16
CA PHE A 37 -2.96 2.97 -4.59
C PHE A 37 -4.07 3.70 -5.35
N ARG A 38 -3.82 4.82 -6.03
CA ARG A 38 -4.85 5.49 -6.82
C ARG A 38 -5.21 4.68 -8.06
N ASP A 39 -4.25 3.94 -8.61
CA ASP A 39 -4.46 3.10 -9.79
C ASP A 39 -5.14 1.78 -9.40
N VAL A 40 -4.66 1.12 -8.33
CA VAL A 40 -5.22 -0.16 -7.87
C VAL A 40 -6.44 -0.05 -6.96
N GLY A 41 -6.71 1.13 -6.39
CA GLY A 41 -7.72 1.28 -5.35
C GLY A 41 -9.08 0.80 -5.82
N THR A 42 -9.48 1.20 -7.03
CA THR A 42 -10.72 0.78 -7.69
C THR A 42 -10.74 -0.72 -7.98
N GLU A 43 -9.62 -1.29 -8.45
CA GLU A 43 -9.50 -2.73 -8.75
C GLU A 43 -9.63 -3.60 -7.48
N ILE A 44 -9.13 -3.12 -6.34
CA ILE A 44 -9.20 -3.82 -5.04
C ILE A 44 -10.58 -3.62 -4.36
N GLY A 45 -11.45 -2.79 -4.94
CA GLY A 45 -12.80 -2.54 -4.43
C GLY A 45 -12.92 -1.32 -3.51
N PHE A 46 -11.90 -0.48 -3.39
CA PHE A 46 -12.05 0.84 -2.76
C PHE A 46 -12.85 1.76 -3.69
N LYS A 47 -13.97 2.26 -3.18
CA LYS A 47 -14.78 3.28 -3.85
C LYS A 47 -14.44 4.65 -3.27
N LYS A 48 -14.25 5.64 -4.14
CA LYS A 48 -14.14 7.03 -3.71
C LYS A 48 -15.53 7.48 -3.25
N MET A 49 -15.72 7.59 -1.94
CA MET A 49 -16.87 8.29 -1.37
C MET A 49 -16.54 9.78 -1.34
N ASN A 50 -17.51 10.61 -1.72
CA ASN A 50 -17.33 12.06 -1.85
C ASN A 50 -17.76 12.77 -0.57
#